data_AF-A0A1B6AW28-F1
#
_entry.id   AF-A0A1B6AW28-F1
#
_cell.length_a   1.000
_cell.length_b   1.000
_cell.length_c   1.000
_cell.angle_alpha   90.00
_cell.angle_beta   90.00
_cell.angle_gamma   90.00
#
_symmetry.space_group_name_H-M   'P 1'
#
loop_
_entity.id
_entity.type
_entity.pdbx_description
1 polymer ?
#
loop_
_entity_poly.entity_id
_entity_poly.type
_entity_poly.pdbx_seq_one_letter_code
_entity_poly.pdbx_strand_id
1 'polypeptide(L)'
;MLAACTGGDPERLTEEYDSYGALKGDVATAVVEMLRPLRKRHAELAADPSYVDEVLRRGAERARGLARPRVDAAFRAVGLLG
;
A
#
# COMPACT_ATOMS: atom_id res chain seq x y z
N MET A 1 -3.39 -16.67 9.70
CA MET A 1 -3.59 -16.13 8.33
C MET A 1 -5.08 -15.96 8.03
N LEU A 2 -5.91 -17.00 8.18
CA LEU A 2 -7.37 -16.92 8.02
C LEU A 2 -7.98 -15.78 8.86
N ALA A 3 -7.70 -15.77 10.17
CA ALA A 3 -8.07 -14.71 11.11
C ALA A 3 -7.70 -13.28 10.64
N ALA A 4 -6.53 -13.11 10.02
CA ALA A 4 -6.09 -11.80 9.51
C ALA A 4 -6.84 -11.37 8.23
N CYS A 5 -7.39 -12.34 7.47
CA CYS A 5 -8.16 -12.08 6.26
C CYS A 5 -9.66 -11.89 6.55
N THR A 6 -10.17 -12.53 7.60
CA THR A 6 -11.61 -12.55 7.95
C THR A 6 -11.95 -11.73 9.20
N GLY A 7 -10.95 -11.30 9.98
CA GLY A 7 -11.15 -10.62 11.26
C GLY A 7 -11.54 -11.54 12.43
N GLY A 8 -11.44 -12.86 12.27
CA GLY A 8 -11.82 -13.85 13.29
C GLY A 8 -10.75 -14.12 14.36
N ASP A 9 -11.14 -14.83 15.42
CA ASP A 9 -10.25 -15.28 16.51
C ASP A 9 -9.46 -16.55 16.09
N PRO A 10 -8.12 -16.50 16.02
CA PRO A 10 -7.30 -17.61 15.56
C PRO A 10 -7.39 -18.87 16.43
N GLU A 11 -7.72 -18.77 17.71
CA GLU A 11 -7.82 -19.93 18.61
C GLU A 11 -9.10 -20.74 18.31
N ARG A 12 -10.23 -20.04 18.13
CA ARG A 12 -11.53 -20.68 17.81
C ARG A 12 -11.55 -21.31 16.42
N LEU A 13 -10.82 -20.70 15.48
CA LEU A 13 -10.64 -21.24 14.13
C LEU A 13 -9.86 -22.55 14.10
N THR A 14 -9.20 -22.98 15.18
CA THR A 14 -8.48 -24.27 15.19
C THR A 14 -9.37 -25.46 15.56
N GLU A 15 -10.51 -25.23 16.21
CA GLU A 15 -11.45 -26.27 16.63
C GLU A 15 -12.46 -26.64 15.51
N GLU A 16 -12.57 -25.80 14.47
CA GLU A 16 -13.59 -25.88 13.43
C GLU A 16 -13.20 -26.73 12.21
N TYR A 17 -11.97 -27.26 12.15
CA TYR A 17 -11.46 -27.97 10.97
C TYR A 17 -11.07 -29.42 11.25
N ASP A 18 -11.78 -30.34 10.60
CA ASP A 18 -11.49 -31.78 10.65
C ASP A 18 -10.26 -32.19 9.80
N SER A 19 -9.73 -31.30 8.96
CA SER A 19 -8.50 -31.55 8.20
C SER A 19 -7.76 -30.27 7.80
N TYR A 20 -6.43 -30.40 7.64
CA TYR A 20 -5.58 -29.33 7.11
C TYR A 20 -5.90 -28.95 5.65
N GLY A 21 -6.54 -29.83 4.89
CA GLY A 21 -6.96 -29.55 3.51
C GLY A 21 -8.08 -28.52 3.45
N ALA A 22 -9.12 -28.70 4.29
CA ALA A 22 -10.22 -27.76 4.41
C ALA A 22 -9.75 -26.38 4.89
N LEU A 23 -8.89 -26.35 5.92
CA LEU A 23 -8.30 -25.10 6.42
C LEU A 23 -7.53 -24.32 5.34
N LYS A 24 -6.72 -25.01 4.52
CA LYS A 24 -5.98 -24.36 3.43
C LYS A 24 -6.91 -23.80 2.34
N GLY A 25 -8.00 -24.51 2.04
CA GLY A 25 -9.03 -24.06 1.10
C GLY A 25 -9.66 -22.74 1.55
N ASP A 26 -10.06 -22.66 2.82
CA ASP A 26 -10.71 -21.47 3.37
C ASP A 26 -9.73 -20.29 3.50
N VAL A 27 -8.48 -20.55 3.87
CA VAL A 27 -7.41 -19.54 3.85
C VAL A 27 -7.24 -18.97 2.44
N ALA A 28 -7.18 -19.82 1.41
CA ALA A 28 -7.02 -19.37 0.03
C ALA A 28 -8.19 -18.49 -0.42
N THR A 29 -9.42 -18.92 -0.14
CA THR A 29 -10.63 -18.15 -0.44
C THR A 29 -10.63 -16.81 0.28
N ALA A 30 -10.33 -16.79 1.57
CA ALA A 30 -10.32 -15.58 2.38
C ALA A 30 -9.26 -14.56 1.89
N VAL A 31 -8.07 -15.02 1.51
CA VAL A 31 -7.01 -14.15 0.95
C VAL A 31 -7.45 -13.57 -0.39
N VAL A 32 -8.05 -14.39 -1.27
CA VAL A 32 -8.52 -13.93 -2.57
C VAL A 32 -9.59 -12.86 -2.43
N GLU A 33 -10.58 -13.08 -1.56
CA GLU A 33 -11.65 -12.11 -1.33
C GLU A 33 -11.15 -10.82 -0.68
N MET A 34 -10.24 -10.93 0.29
CA MET A 34 -9.61 -9.77 0.92
C MET A 34 -8.82 -8.92 -0.08
N LEU A 35 -8.11 -9.53 -1.03
CA LEU A 35 -7.31 -8.82 -2.04
C LEU A 35 -8.13 -8.34 -3.25
N ARG A 36 -9.33 -8.88 -3.49
CA ARG A 36 -10.19 -8.53 -4.63
C ARG A 36 -10.45 -7.02 -4.79
N PRO A 37 -10.86 -6.26 -3.75
CA PRO A 37 -11.09 -4.82 -3.89
C PRO A 37 -9.81 -4.04 -4.20
N LEU A 38 -8.67 -4.43 -3.60
CA LEU A 38 -7.37 -3.80 -3.85
C LEU A 38 -6.92 -4.01 -5.30
N ARG A 39 -7.05 -5.24 -5.81
CA ARG A 39 -6.72 -5.57 -7.20
C ARG A 39 -7.59 -4.80 -8.19
N LYS A 40 -8.89 -4.68 -7.91
CA LYS A 40 -9.81 -3.87 -8.72
C LYS A 40 -9.36 -2.41 -8.75
N ARG A 41 -9.11 -1.81 -7.59
CA ARG A 41 -8.70 -0.41 -7.51
C ARG A 41 -7.35 -0.16 -8.18
N HIS A 42 -6.41 -1.07 -8.02
CA HIS A 42 -5.12 -1.00 -8.71
C HIS A 42 -5.30 -1.03 -10.23
N ALA A 43 -6.15 -1.92 -10.76
CA ALA A 43 -6.42 -2.01 -12.18
C ALA A 43 -7.09 -0.74 -12.73
N GLU A 44 -8.05 -0.15 -12.00
CA GLU A 44 -8.67 1.14 -12.35
C GLU A 44 -7.62 2.26 -12.45
N LEU A 45 -6.72 2.36 -11.47
CA LEU A 45 -5.68 3.40 -11.45
C LEU A 45 -4.61 3.17 -12.51
N ALA A 46 -4.20 1.92 -12.74
CA ALA A 46 -3.20 1.58 -13.75
C ALA A 46 -3.71 1.81 -15.17
N ALA A 47 -5.03 1.76 -15.38
CA ALA A 47 -5.66 2.08 -16.66
C ALA A 47 -5.70 3.59 -16.97
N ASP A 48 -5.39 4.45 -15.98
CA ASP A 48 -5.29 5.91 -16.15
C ASP A 48 -3.89 6.43 -15.81
N PRO A 49 -2.94 6.34 -16.76
CA PRO A 49 -1.59 6.88 -16.57
C PRO A 49 -1.57 8.37 -16.23
N SER A 50 -2.54 9.15 -16.74
CA SER A 50 -2.57 10.60 -16.56
C SER A 50 -2.84 10.99 -15.10
N TYR A 51 -3.72 10.24 -14.42
CA TYR A 51 -3.96 10.40 -12.99
C TYR A 51 -2.70 10.06 -12.17
N VAL A 52 -1.98 8.99 -12.54
CA VAL A 52 -0.74 8.60 -11.86
C VAL A 52 0.31 9.71 -11.99
N ASP A 53 0.50 10.24 -13.20
CA ASP A 53 1.42 11.35 -13.46
C ASP A 53 1.04 12.60 -12.66
N GLU A 54 -0.25 12.90 -12.55
CA GLU A 54 -0.72 14.02 -11.75
C GLU A 54 -0.40 13.84 -10.27
N VAL A 55 -0.66 12.66 -9.71
CA VAL A 55 -0.34 12.33 -8.31
C VAL A 55 1.17 12.46 -8.05
N LEU A 56 1.99 11.95 -8.96
CA LEU A 56 3.45 12.05 -8.87
C LEU A 56 3.92 13.50 -8.94
N ARG A 57 3.38 14.30 -9.85
CA ARG A 57 3.70 15.73 -9.98
C ARG A 57 3.38 16.49 -8.69
N ARG A 58 2.18 16.31 -8.14
CA ARG A 58 1.77 16.94 -6.88
C ARG A 58 2.66 16.51 -5.70
N GLY A 59 3.02 15.23 -5.64
CA GLY A 59 3.96 14.71 -4.65
C GLY A 59 5.35 15.35 -4.75
N ALA A 60 5.87 15.48 -5.98
CA ALA A 60 7.15 16.13 -6.23
C ALA A 60 7.14 17.61 -5.86
N GLU A 61 6.07 18.35 -6.16
CA GLU A 61 5.90 19.76 -5.75
C GLU A 61 5.96 19.91 -4.23
N ARG A 62 5.21 19.07 -3.49
CA ARG A 62 5.22 19.07 -2.03
C ARG A 62 6.61 18.74 -1.48
N ALA A 63 7.26 17.71 -2.01
CA ALA A 63 8.60 17.30 -1.58
C ALA A 63 9.63 18.40 -1.83
N ARG A 64 9.59 19.04 -3.01
CA ARG A 64 10.46 20.18 -3.35
C ARG A 64 10.23 21.35 -2.40
N GLY A 65 8.98 21.69 -2.11
CA GLY A 65 8.65 22.76 -1.15
C GLY A 65 9.25 22.52 0.23
N LEU A 66 9.18 21.27 0.72
CA LEU A 66 9.77 20.89 2.01
C LEU A 66 11.31 20.87 1.98
N ALA A 67 11.91 20.49 0.86
CA ALA A 67 13.36 20.39 0.71
C ALA A 67 14.03 21.76 0.47
N ARG A 68 13.31 22.71 -0.16
CA ARG A 68 13.87 23.99 -0.63
C ARG A 68 14.64 24.76 0.47
N PRO A 69 14.13 24.94 1.70
CA PRO A 69 14.86 25.71 2.72
C PRO A 69 16.20 25.07 3.11
N ARG A 70 16.28 23.73 3.16
CA ARG A 70 17.53 23.02 3.47
C ARG A 70 18.52 23.13 2.32
N VAL A 71 18.03 22.98 1.09
CA VAL A 71 18.85 23.11 -0.12
C VAL A 71 19.43 24.52 -0.20
N ASP A 72 18.61 25.56 -0.02
CA ASP A 72 19.07 26.95 -0.05
C ASP A 72 20.07 27.25 1.07
N ALA A 73 19.89 26.69 2.28
CA ALA A 73 20.84 26.82 3.37
C ALA A 73 22.19 26.16 3.05
N ALA A 74 22.17 24.97 2.44
CA ALA A 74 23.39 24.30 2.00
C ALA A 74 24.11 25.11 0.92
N PHE A 75 23.40 25.58 -0.10
CA PHE A 75 23.96 26.42 -1.17
C PHE A 75 24.56 27.73 -0.63
N ARG A 76 23.91 28.39 0.34
CA ARG A 76 24.49 29.57 1.03
C ARG A 76 25.76 29.21 1.80
N ALA A 77 25.77 28.09 2.52
CA ALA A 77 26.94 27.66 3.30
C ALA A 77 28.17 27.37 2.42
N VAL A 78 27.97 26.91 1.18
CA VAL A 78 29.05 26.64 0.21
C VAL A 78 29.34 27.81 -0.73
N GLY A 79 28.71 28.98 -0.52
CA GLY A 79 28.97 30.20 -1.30
C GLY A 79 28.41 30.20 -2.73
N LEU A 80 27.43 29.33 -3.02
CA LEU A 80 26.84 29.17 -4.35
C LEU A 80 25.48 29.88 -4.53
N LEU A 81 24.93 30.43 -3.44
CA LEU A 81 23.81 31.37 -3.47
C LEU A 81 24.26 32.67 -2.81
N GLY A 82 24.38 33.73 -3.61
CA GLY A 82 24.61 35.11 -3.18
C GLY A 82 23.33 35.91 -3.19
#